data_AF-A0A4Y8L5B7-F1
#
_entry.id   AF-A0A4Y8L5B7-F1
#
_cell.length_a   1.000
_cell.length_b   1.000
_cell.length_c   1.000
_cell.angle_alpha   90.00
_cell.angle_beta   90.00
_cell.angle_gamma   90.00
#
_symmetry.space_group_name_H-M   'P 1'
#
loop_
_entity.id
_entity.type
_entity.pdbx_description
1 polymer ?
#
loop_
_entity_poly.entity_id
_entity_poly.type
_entity_poly.pdbx_seq_one_letter_code
_entity_poly.pdbx_strand_id
1 'polypeptide(L)'
;MKKLDEVKELRKNVSAIRNFFNASLQKYKEDSRCDKFNYGFNLDDRFKACQGKTITFDSWAGYFGDSGCSNIVRLSPEIFNKHLLRYLNNNKHTIMLAIADSIEKDASSLKGEAEKELQAKLDKLKELNDPMDIPIQESNDPNKTDGNNQ
;
A
#
# COMPACT_ATOMS: atom_id res chain seq x y z
N MET A 1 6.83 8.47 10.75
CA MET A 1 7.88 7.63 10.13
C MET A 1 7.37 6.24 9.76
N LYS A 2 6.63 5.52 10.63
CA LYS A 2 6.07 4.18 10.32
C LYS A 2 5.39 4.04 8.94
N LYS A 3 4.49 4.97 8.55
CA LYS A 3 3.83 4.96 7.21
C LYS A 3 4.82 5.04 6.05
N LEU A 4 5.90 5.82 6.19
CA LEU A 4 6.92 5.95 5.13
C LEU A 4 7.78 4.69 5.01
N ASP A 5 8.09 4.04 6.14
CA ASP A 5 8.86 2.80 6.14
C ASP A 5 8.02 1.64 5.57
N GLU A 6 6.72 1.62 5.85
CA GLU A 6 5.76 0.71 5.22
C GLU A 6 5.69 0.92 3.69
N VAL A 7 5.56 2.15 3.22
CA VAL A 7 5.57 2.47 1.78
C VAL A 7 6.88 2.02 1.11
N LYS A 8 8.03 2.15 1.79
CA LYS A 8 9.32 1.67 1.27
C LYS A 8 9.33 0.15 1.11
N GLU A 9 8.88 -0.60 2.12
CA GLU A 9 8.83 -2.07 2.04
C GLU A 9 7.83 -2.54 0.97
N LEU A 10 6.67 -1.89 0.83
CA LEU A 10 5.74 -2.19 -0.26
C LEU A 10 6.40 -2.02 -1.64
N ARG A 11 7.02 -0.86 -1.90
CA ARG A 11 7.70 -0.57 -3.18
C ARG A 11 8.88 -1.48 -3.47
N LYS A 12 9.61 -1.89 -2.43
CA LYS A 12 10.69 -2.86 -2.53
C LYS A 12 10.16 -4.22 -3.01
N ASN A 13 9.03 -4.68 -2.47
CA ASN A 13 8.39 -5.92 -2.92
C ASN A 13 7.87 -5.83 -4.36
N VAL A 14 7.23 -4.71 -4.75
CA VAL A 14 6.82 -4.46 -6.15
C VAL A 14 8.01 -4.56 -7.09
N SER A 15 9.10 -3.87 -6.74
CA SER A 15 10.33 -3.85 -7.54
C SER A 15 10.94 -5.25 -7.66
N ALA A 16 10.99 -6.01 -6.57
CA ALA A 16 11.52 -7.38 -6.57
C ALA A 16 10.72 -8.29 -7.51
N ILE A 17 9.38 -8.24 -7.46
CA ILE A 17 8.51 -9.04 -8.33
C ILE A 17 8.71 -8.64 -9.80
N ARG A 18 8.63 -7.35 -10.12
CA ARG A 18 8.77 -6.87 -11.50
C ARG A 18 10.16 -7.16 -12.07
N ASN A 19 11.21 -6.96 -11.28
CA ASN A 19 12.58 -7.28 -11.70
C ASN A 19 12.79 -8.77 -11.93
N PHE A 20 12.15 -9.63 -11.11
CA PHE A 20 12.21 -11.07 -11.34
C PHE A 20 11.63 -11.44 -12.72
N PHE A 21 10.41 -11.00 -13.03
CA PHE A 21 9.75 -11.37 -14.28
C PHE A 21 10.31 -10.67 -15.53
N ASN A 22 10.75 -9.42 -15.41
CA ASN A 22 11.22 -8.63 -16.56
C ASN A 22 12.71 -8.86 -16.89
N ALA A 23 13.53 -9.27 -15.92
CA ALA A 23 14.98 -9.38 -16.12
C ALA A 23 15.53 -10.74 -15.65
N SER A 24 15.39 -11.06 -14.37
CA SER A 24 16.05 -12.25 -13.79
C SER A 24 15.56 -13.56 -14.41
N LEU A 25 14.27 -13.64 -14.73
CA LEU A 25 13.66 -14.83 -15.31
C LEU A 25 14.34 -15.24 -16.61
N GLN A 26 14.56 -14.28 -17.53
CA GLN A 26 15.21 -14.59 -18.81
C GLN A 26 16.69 -14.89 -18.61
N LYS A 27 17.38 -14.11 -17.78
CA LYS A 27 18.78 -14.34 -17.43
C LYS A 27 19.03 -15.78 -16.96
N TYR A 28 18.21 -16.31 -16.06
CA TYR A 28 18.40 -17.66 -15.53
C TYR A 28 17.87 -18.76 -16.45
N LYS A 29 16.87 -18.47 -17.29
CA LYS A 29 16.42 -19.42 -18.31
C LYS A 29 17.45 -19.66 -19.41
N GLU A 30 18.20 -18.63 -19.77
CA GLU A 30 19.18 -18.68 -20.86
C GLU A 30 20.58 -19.12 -20.39
N ASP A 31 20.87 -19.06 -19.08
CA ASP A 31 22.16 -19.48 -18.53
C ASP A 31 22.26 -21.01 -18.49
N SER A 32 22.94 -21.59 -19.48
CA SER A 32 23.24 -23.03 -19.56
C SER A 32 23.97 -23.63 -18.34
N ARG A 33 24.56 -22.79 -17.48
CA ARG A 33 25.20 -23.24 -16.22
C ARG A 33 24.21 -23.31 -15.06
N CYS A 34 23.00 -22.76 -15.22
CA CYS A 34 21.95 -22.81 -14.22
C CYS A 34 21.18 -24.13 -14.32
N ASP A 35 21.64 -25.15 -13.60
CA ASP A 35 21.05 -26.49 -13.60
C ASP A 35 19.83 -26.63 -12.67
N LYS A 36 19.62 -25.68 -11.75
CA LYS A 36 18.57 -25.72 -10.70
C LYS A 36 17.65 -24.51 -10.70
N PHE A 37 17.17 -24.10 -11.87
CA PHE A 37 16.20 -23.02 -11.99
C PHE A 37 14.75 -23.54 -11.87
N ASN A 38 14.02 -23.08 -10.86
CA ASN A 38 12.59 -23.33 -10.73
C ASN A 38 11.89 -22.18 -9.98
N TYR A 39 10.61 -21.96 -10.24
CA TYR A 39 9.81 -20.93 -9.57
C TYR A 39 8.31 -21.25 -9.65
N GLY A 40 7.60 -21.01 -8.55
CA GLY A 40 6.18 -21.35 -8.44
C GLY A 40 5.73 -21.36 -6.99
N PHE A 41 4.46 -21.68 -6.79
CA PHE A 41 3.84 -21.81 -5.48
C PHE A 41 4.11 -23.21 -4.92
N ASN A 42 4.52 -23.27 -3.65
CA ASN A 42 4.72 -24.49 -2.86
C ASN A 42 5.59 -25.57 -3.54
N LEU A 43 6.76 -25.16 -4.06
CA LEU A 43 7.71 -26.08 -4.71
C LEU A 43 8.75 -26.68 -3.75
N ASP A 44 9.49 -25.82 -3.04
CA ASP A 44 10.54 -26.23 -2.11
C ASP A 44 10.54 -25.31 -0.89
N ASP A 45 10.46 -25.91 0.29
CA ASP A 45 10.36 -25.23 1.58
C ASP A 45 11.58 -24.39 1.93
N ARG A 46 12.75 -24.75 1.41
CA ARG A 46 14.02 -24.07 1.69
C ARG A 46 14.13 -22.70 1.04
N PHE A 47 13.36 -22.47 -0.03
CA PHE A 47 13.41 -21.25 -0.85
C PHE A 47 12.11 -20.45 -0.80
N LYS A 48 11.26 -20.69 0.20
CA LYS A 48 9.99 -19.97 0.39
C LYS A 48 10.23 -18.48 0.67
N ALA A 49 9.99 -17.63 -0.33
CA ALA A 49 9.94 -16.18 -0.14
C ALA A 49 8.67 -15.72 0.58
N CYS A 50 7.60 -16.53 0.53
CA CYS A 50 6.33 -16.28 1.21
C CYS A 50 5.95 -17.55 1.98
N GLN A 51 5.56 -17.41 3.25
CA GLN A 51 5.05 -18.53 4.03
C GLN A 51 3.59 -18.79 3.68
N GLY A 52 3.27 -20.05 3.37
CA GLY A 52 1.92 -20.44 3.00
C GLY A 52 0.98 -20.39 4.21
N LYS A 53 0.12 -19.38 4.27
CA LYS A 53 -1.17 -19.57 4.95
C LYS A 53 -2.00 -20.53 4.11
N THR A 54 -2.68 -21.48 4.75
CA THR A 54 -3.68 -22.31 4.09
C THR A 54 -4.74 -21.40 3.47
N ILE A 55 -4.98 -21.50 2.16
CA ILE A 55 -6.06 -20.77 1.50
C ILE A 55 -7.35 -21.57 1.72
N THR A 56 -8.33 -20.97 2.40
CA THR A 56 -9.67 -21.54 2.60
C THR A 56 -10.67 -20.89 1.66
N PHE A 57 -11.72 -21.64 1.30
CA PHE A 57 -12.90 -21.11 0.64
C PHE A 57 -14.10 -21.37 1.55
N ASP A 58 -14.57 -20.31 2.19
CA ASP A 58 -15.61 -20.38 3.20
C ASP A 58 -16.93 -19.87 2.61
N SER A 59 -18.03 -20.59 2.86
CA SER A 59 -19.36 -20.18 2.40
C SER A 59 -20.40 -20.59 3.42
N TRP A 60 -21.08 -19.62 4.01
CA TRP A 60 -22.08 -19.86 5.05
C TRP A 60 -23.31 -18.98 4.86
N ALA A 61 -24.46 -19.48 5.33
CA ALA A 61 -25.71 -18.75 5.42
C ALA A 61 -26.29 -18.89 6.83
N GLY A 62 -26.85 -17.80 7.33
CA GLY A 62 -27.64 -17.74 8.55
C GLY A 62 -28.86 -16.84 8.32
N TYR A 63 -29.90 -17.02 9.12
CA TYR A 63 -31.17 -16.30 8.97
C TYR A 63 -31.48 -15.48 10.23
N PHE A 64 -32.12 -14.33 10.06
CA PHE A 64 -32.48 -13.46 11.18
C PHE A 64 -33.42 -14.19 12.16
N GLY A 65 -33.07 -14.18 13.45
CA GLY A 65 -33.81 -14.89 14.50
C GLY A 65 -33.38 -16.35 14.71
N ASP A 66 -32.44 -16.87 13.91
CA ASP A 66 -31.83 -18.20 14.06
C ASP A 66 -30.33 -18.04 14.37
N SER A 67 -29.83 -18.79 15.37
CA SER A 67 -28.39 -18.84 15.69
C SER A 67 -27.64 -19.87 14.82
N GLY A 68 -28.36 -20.66 14.02
CA GLY A 68 -27.83 -21.60 13.08
C GLY A 68 -27.06 -20.93 11.94
N CYS A 69 -25.86 -21.44 11.66
CA CYS A 69 -25.14 -21.19 10.42
C CYS A 69 -24.91 -22.53 9.71
N SER A 70 -25.19 -22.54 8.41
CA SER A 70 -24.97 -23.71 7.56
C SER A 70 -23.98 -23.38 6.46
N ASN A 71 -23.11 -24.34 6.13
CA ASN A 71 -22.20 -24.19 4.99
C ASN A 71 -22.97 -24.37 3.69
N ILE A 72 -22.85 -23.41 2.76
CA ILE A 72 -23.51 -23.46 1.45
C ILE A 72 -22.78 -24.45 0.55
N VAL A 73 -21.45 -24.36 0.50
CA VAL A 73 -20.57 -25.24 -0.28
C VAL A 73 -19.66 -26.00 0.68
N ARG A 74 -19.58 -27.31 0.49
CA ARG A 74 -18.62 -28.19 1.16
C ARG A 74 -17.70 -28.81 0.12
N LEU A 75 -16.42 -28.47 0.17
CA LEU A 75 -15.40 -29.01 -0.74
C LEU A 75 -14.47 -29.95 0.00
N SER A 76 -13.99 -30.99 -0.68
CA SER A 76 -12.87 -31.79 -0.16
C SER A 76 -11.61 -30.90 -0.14
N PRO A 77 -10.98 -30.68 1.03
CA PRO A 77 -9.80 -29.82 1.12
C PRO A 77 -8.64 -30.32 0.24
N GLU A 78 -8.46 -31.63 0.14
CA GLU A 78 -7.41 -32.24 -0.67
C GLU A 78 -7.61 -31.94 -2.16
N ILE A 79 -8.83 -32.17 -2.67
CA ILE A 79 -9.17 -31.93 -4.07
C ILE A 79 -9.06 -30.43 -4.38
N PHE A 80 -9.63 -29.58 -3.53
CA PHE A 80 -9.55 -28.13 -3.71
C PHE A 80 -8.11 -27.64 -3.74
N ASN A 81 -7.29 -28.00 -2.75
CA ASN A 81 -5.90 -27.55 -2.66
C ASN A 81 -5.06 -28.03 -3.84
N LYS A 82 -5.25 -29.27 -4.30
CA LYS A 82 -4.57 -29.81 -5.48
C LYS A 82 -4.89 -28.99 -6.73
N HIS A 83 -6.16 -28.72 -6.98
CA HIS A 83 -6.59 -27.97 -8.16
C HIS A 83 -6.23 -26.47 -8.07
N LEU A 84 -6.32 -25.87 -6.88
CA LEU A 84 -5.90 -24.50 -6.63
C LEU A 84 -4.39 -24.36 -6.88
N LEU A 85 -3.56 -25.23 -6.31
CA LEU A 85 -2.12 -25.18 -6.49
C LEU A 85 -1.71 -25.33 -7.97
N ARG A 86 -2.41 -26.22 -8.71
CA ARG A 86 -2.22 -26.37 -10.15
C ARG A 86 -2.58 -25.07 -10.89
N TYR A 87 -3.72 -24.46 -10.56
CA TYR A 87 -4.16 -23.21 -11.16
C TYR A 87 -3.16 -22.07 -10.87
N LEU A 88 -2.73 -21.93 -9.62
CA LEU A 88 -1.74 -20.92 -9.20
C LEU A 88 -0.45 -21.07 -10.00
N ASN A 89 0.08 -22.28 -10.14
CA ASN A 89 1.33 -22.53 -10.87
C ASN A 89 1.20 -22.36 -12.40
N ASN A 90 0.04 -22.67 -12.97
CA ASN A 90 -0.24 -22.42 -14.39
C ASN A 90 -0.35 -20.93 -14.71
N ASN A 91 -0.84 -20.13 -13.76
CA ASN A 91 -1.07 -18.69 -13.92
C ASN A 91 -0.06 -17.83 -13.15
N LYS A 92 1.06 -18.41 -12.68
CA LYS A 92 1.98 -17.77 -11.74
C LYS A 92 2.52 -16.42 -12.20
N HIS A 93 2.75 -16.25 -13.50
CA HIS A 93 3.20 -14.98 -14.06
C HIS A 93 2.16 -13.88 -13.85
N THR A 94 0.94 -14.11 -14.34
CA THR A 94 -0.18 -13.18 -14.22
C THR A 94 -0.53 -12.89 -12.77
N ILE A 95 -0.58 -13.91 -11.92
CA ILE A 95 -0.92 -13.76 -10.50
C ILE A 95 0.11 -12.89 -9.79
N MET A 96 1.41 -13.17 -9.97
CA MET A 96 2.45 -12.40 -9.28
C MET A 96 2.50 -10.95 -9.74
N LEU A 97 2.30 -10.67 -11.04
CA LEU A 97 2.20 -9.30 -11.52
C LEU A 97 0.97 -8.57 -10.98
N ALA A 98 -0.20 -9.22 -10.94
CA ALA A 98 -1.40 -8.66 -10.35
C ALA A 98 -1.22 -8.35 -8.84
N ILE A 99 -0.49 -9.21 -8.11
CA ILE A 99 -0.10 -8.95 -6.72
C ILE A 99 0.79 -7.70 -6.64
N ALA A 100 1.80 -7.57 -7.52
CA ALA A 100 2.65 -6.39 -7.55
C ALA A 100 1.85 -5.10 -7.80
N ASP A 101 0.87 -5.13 -8.71
CA ASP A 101 0.00 -3.98 -8.97
C ASP A 101 -0.89 -3.64 -7.78
N SER A 102 -1.41 -4.66 -7.07
CA SER A 102 -2.16 -4.45 -5.83
C SER A 102 -1.29 -3.79 -4.74
N ILE A 103 -0.06 -4.28 -4.55
CA ILE A 103 0.87 -3.71 -3.55
C ILE A 103 1.23 -2.25 -3.91
N GLU A 104 1.43 -1.94 -5.20
CA GLU A 104 1.74 -0.57 -5.64
C GLU A 104 0.56 0.39 -5.40
N LYS A 105 -0.68 -0.10 -5.56
CA LYS A 105 -1.88 0.67 -5.26
C LYS A 105 -1.96 1.02 -3.77
N ASP A 106 -1.68 0.07 -2.90
CA ASP A 106 -1.65 0.29 -1.44
C ASP A 106 -0.55 1.30 -1.06
N ALA A 107 0.65 1.14 -1.64
CA ALA A 107 1.76 2.06 -1.43
C ALA A 107 1.42 3.50 -1.86
N SER A 108 0.73 3.64 -2.99
CA SER A 108 0.30 4.93 -3.53
C SER A 108 -0.77 5.59 -2.65
N SER A 109 -1.72 4.80 -2.13
CA SER A 109 -2.74 5.29 -1.19
C SER A 109 -2.11 5.80 0.10
N LEU A 110 -1.24 5.01 0.72
CA LEU A 110 -0.55 5.37 1.96
C LEU A 110 0.34 6.61 1.78
N LYS A 111 1.02 6.73 0.64
CA LYS A 111 1.80 7.93 0.31
C LYS A 111 0.90 9.17 0.22
N GLY A 112 -0.23 9.08 -0.48
CA GLY A 112 -1.16 10.19 -0.64
C GLY A 112 -1.77 10.64 0.70
N GLU A 113 -2.08 9.69 1.60
CA GLU A 113 -2.50 10.02 2.97
C GLU A 113 -1.39 10.74 3.75
N ALA A 114 -0.15 10.24 3.69
CA ALA A 114 0.97 10.85 4.38
C ALA A 114 1.28 12.27 3.87
N GLU A 115 1.16 12.50 2.56
CA GLU A 115 1.31 13.82 1.95
C GLU A 115 0.23 14.80 2.44
N LYS A 116 -1.03 14.37 2.49
CA LYS A 116 -2.13 15.19 3.04
C LYS A 116 -1.92 15.54 4.51
N GLU A 117 -1.51 14.57 5.33
CA GLU A 117 -1.21 14.81 6.74
C GLU A 117 -0.04 15.79 6.94
N LEU A 118 1.00 15.68 6.11
CA LEU A 118 2.14 16.59 6.16
C LEU A 118 1.75 18.01 5.74
N GLN A 119 0.97 18.13 4.67
CA GLN A 119 0.49 19.41 4.17
C GLN A 119 -0.40 20.12 5.21
N ALA A 120 -1.34 19.40 5.82
CA ALA A 120 -2.20 19.95 6.88
C ALA A 120 -1.40 20.43 8.10
N LYS A 121 -0.28 19.77 8.43
CA LYS A 121 0.64 20.23 9.49
C LYS A 121 1.45 21.44 9.08
N LEU A 122 1.93 21.49 7.84
CA LEU A 122 2.63 22.66 7.29
C LEU A 122 1.72 23.88 7.25
N ASP A 123 0.45 23.72 6.86
CA ASP A 123 -0.51 24.82 6.80
C ASP A 123 -0.81 25.37 8.20
N LYS A 124 -1.03 24.50 9.20
CA LYS A 124 -1.14 24.92 10.61
C LYS A 124 0.11 25.65 11.14
N LEU A 125 1.31 25.25 10.71
CA LEU A 125 2.54 25.94 11.09
C LEU A 125 2.67 27.32 10.44
N LYS A 126 2.14 27.51 9.23
CA LYS A 126 2.09 28.82 8.57
C LYS A 126 1.13 29.76 9.29
N GLU A 127 -0.03 29.27 9.73
CA GLU A 127 -0.98 30.04 10.54
C GLU A 127 -0.37 30.56 11.86
N LEU A 128 0.63 29.86 12.41
CA LEU A 128 1.35 30.29 13.62
C LEU A 128 2.47 31.31 13.33
N ASN A 129 2.88 31.46 12.08
CA ASN A 129 3.93 32.38 11.64
C ASN A 129 3.38 33.65 10.97
N ASP A 130 2.07 33.72 10.71
CA ASP A 130 1.44 34.99 10.38
C ASP A 130 1.43 35.86 11.64
N PRO A 131 2.17 36.98 11.69
CA PRO A 131 2.02 37.93 12.77
C PRO A 131 0.56 38.38 12.76
N MET A 132 -0.12 38.32 13.91
CA MET A 132 -1.42 38.96 14.04
C MET A 132 -1.29 40.38 13.50
N ASP A 133 -2.01 40.68 12.42
CA ASP A 133 -2.24 42.05 11.95
C ASP A 133 -3.00 42.76 13.10
N ILE A 134 -2.25 43.29 14.06
CA ILE A 134 -2.76 44.24 15.02
C ILE A 134 -3.02 45.50 14.20
N PRO A 135 -4.27 45.93 14.00
CA PRO A 135 -4.54 47.17 13.29
C PRO A 135 -3.91 48.30 14.12
N ILE A 136 -2.87 48.93 13.60
CA ILE A 136 -2.36 50.17 14.17
C ILE A 136 -3.46 51.20 13.92
N GLN A 137 -4.27 51.49 14.95
CA GLN A 137 -5.16 52.64 14.90
C GLN A 137 -4.26 53.87 14.89
N GLU A 138 -4.20 54.56 13.76
CA GLU A 138 -3.63 55.90 13.67
C GLU A 138 -4.39 56.79 14.66
N SER A 139 -3.72 57.15 15.75
CA SER A 139 -4.21 58.17 16.67
C SER A 139 -4.21 59.50 15.94
N ASN A 140 -5.40 59.97 15.54
CA ASN A 140 -5.61 61.37 15.16
C ASN A 140 -5.32 62.23 16.39
N ASP A 141 -4.17 62.91 16.38
CA ASP A 141 -3.77 63.87 17.41
C ASP A 141 -4.31 65.26 17.02
N PRO A 142 -5.32 65.83 17.73
CA PRO A 142 -6.00 67.06 17.32
C PRO A 142 -5.31 68.34 17.82
N ASN A 143 -4.02 68.31 18.17
CA ASN A 143 -3.30 69.48 18.65
C ASN A 143 -2.31 70.02 17.61
N LYS A 144 -2.86 70.62 16.54
CA LYS A 144 -2.12 71.58 15.72
C LYS A 144 -2.88 72.90 15.71
N THR A 145 -2.77 73.62 16.82
CA THR A 145 -3.21 75.01 16.98
C THR A 145 -2.24 75.99 16.30
N ASP A 146 -2.83 76.82 15.44
CA ASP A 146 -2.56 78.21 15.07
C ASP A 146 -1.15 78.82 15.18
N GLY A 147 -0.77 79.52 14.10
CA GLY A 147 0.31 80.51 14.08
C GLY A 147 0.18 81.46 12.89
N ASN A 148 -0.71 82.44 13.00
CA ASN A 148 -0.69 83.70 12.23
C ASN A 148 0.70 84.36 12.30
N ASN A 149 1.19 84.95 11.21
CA ASN A 149 1.32 86.42 11.10
C ASN A 149 2.02 86.91 9.81
N GLN A 150 1.44 88.00 9.31
CA GLN A 150 1.93 89.05 8.39
C GLN A 150 1.76 88.84 6.89
#